data_AF-A0A7R9YUH9-F1
#
_entry.id   AF-A0A7R9YUH9-F1
#
_cell.length_a   1.000
_cell.length_b   1.000
_cell.length_c   1.000
_cell.angle_alpha   90.00
_cell.angle_beta   90.00
_cell.angle_gamma   90.00
#
_symmetry.space_group_name_H-M   'P 1'
#
loop_
_entity.id
_entity.type
_entity.pdbx_description
1 polymer ?
#
loop_
_entity_poly.entity_id
_entity_poly.type
_entity_poly.pdbx_seq_one_letter_code
_entity_poly.pdbx_strand_id
1 'polypeptide(L)'
;MSDILKAWLAEEVGLQLYNVEQDFASGFAFGKVMQTYGMQPDFDKFEMKRSPDAMVNNYTRLQASFQKLGVKFDSRTANALMREEPGVALRLLYSLKQSLSQVHKDVQKFQHTGKLGKELGATVPVGRALLDAQQHNSQKEQYTTAQQRFFEESMRKNAGSNNALMESMHLRQYMEEMYRLERRAELGGSKERMAATNARSAFRSGQLNKMERLRTEKTKRLDHDDAVHAALLKRQSDLEREELRIELALSETARRKKLEELSHASLDVSYGIDAFEINLKRLVKGNGGGGG
;
A
#
# COMPACT_ATOMS: atom_id res chain seq x y z
N MET A 1 -15.11 -29.54 -3.23
CA MET A 1 -15.25 -30.69 -4.16
C MET A 1 -13.89 -31.09 -4.74
N SER A 2 -13.03 -30.13 -5.08
CA SER A 2 -11.61 -30.37 -5.38
C SER A 2 -10.85 -31.11 -4.27
N ASP A 3 -11.06 -30.75 -3.01
CA ASP A 3 -10.24 -31.28 -1.90
C ASP A 3 -10.46 -32.77 -1.63
N ILE A 4 -11.70 -33.25 -1.81
CA ILE A 4 -12.03 -34.69 -1.70
C ILE A 4 -11.35 -35.49 -2.82
N LEU A 5 -11.27 -34.91 -4.03
CA LEU A 5 -10.59 -35.55 -5.16
C LEU A 5 -9.07 -35.50 -5.01
N LYS A 6 -8.52 -34.40 -4.45
CA LYS A 6 -7.10 -34.29 -4.11
C LYS A 6 -6.70 -35.28 -3.01
N ALA A 7 -7.50 -35.42 -1.96
CA ALA A 7 -7.28 -36.41 -0.90
C ALA A 7 -7.28 -37.84 -1.45
N TRP A 8 -8.28 -38.16 -2.28
CA TRP A 8 -8.35 -39.47 -2.95
C TRP A 8 -7.11 -39.76 -3.81
N LEU A 9 -6.63 -38.79 -4.60
CA LEU A 9 -5.43 -38.95 -5.41
C LEU A 9 -4.14 -39.09 -4.58
N ALA A 10 -4.06 -38.40 -3.44
CA ALA A 10 -2.94 -38.52 -2.53
C ALA A 10 -2.92 -39.90 -1.85
N GLU A 11 -4.07 -40.40 -1.41
CA GLU A 11 -4.22 -41.68 -0.70
C GLU A 11 -4.03 -42.89 -1.63
N GLU A 12 -4.64 -42.89 -2.82
CA GLU A 12 -4.69 -44.07 -3.69
C GLU A 12 -3.56 -44.09 -4.73
N VAL A 13 -3.09 -42.93 -5.18
CA VAL A 13 -2.13 -42.82 -6.30
C VAL A 13 -0.80 -42.19 -5.85
N GLY A 14 -0.74 -41.61 -4.65
CA GLY A 14 0.45 -40.95 -4.13
C GLY A 14 0.84 -39.70 -4.94
N LEU A 15 -0.13 -39.00 -5.52
CA LEU A 15 0.09 -37.77 -6.28
C LEU A 15 -0.30 -36.55 -5.45
N GLN A 16 0.68 -35.69 -5.14
CA GLN A 16 0.40 -34.37 -4.57
C GLN A 16 0.24 -33.36 -5.70
N LEU A 17 -0.94 -32.73 -5.75
CA LEU A 17 -1.31 -31.79 -6.81
C LEU A 17 -1.48 -30.40 -6.24
N TYR A 18 -0.80 -29.44 -6.86
CA TYR A 18 -0.95 -28.03 -6.51
C TYR A 18 -2.13 -27.45 -7.27
N ASN A 19 -2.11 -27.58 -8.60
CA ASN A 19 -3.15 -27.10 -9.48
C ASN A 19 -3.64 -28.24 -10.39
N VAL A 20 -4.88 -28.67 -10.16
CA VAL A 20 -5.46 -29.84 -10.84
C VAL A 20 -5.46 -29.64 -12.36
N GLU A 21 -5.85 -28.47 -12.85
CA GLU A 21 -5.93 -28.26 -14.31
C GLU A 21 -4.53 -28.30 -14.95
N GLN A 22 -3.53 -27.74 -14.27
CA GLN A 22 -2.16 -27.70 -14.74
C GLN A 22 -1.51 -29.09 -14.69
N ASP A 23 -1.61 -29.78 -13.57
CA ASP A 23 -0.95 -31.08 -13.37
C ASP A 23 -1.55 -32.17 -14.29
N PHE A 24 -2.84 -32.07 -14.62
CA PHE A 24 -3.53 -33.00 -15.51
C PHE A 24 -3.49 -32.64 -17.01
N ALA A 25 -3.09 -31.42 -17.38
CA ALA A 25 -3.04 -30.97 -18.79
C ALA A 25 -2.06 -31.77 -19.67
N SER A 26 -1.01 -32.35 -19.08
CA SER A 26 -0.06 -33.19 -19.82
C SER A 26 -0.63 -34.56 -20.19
N GLY A 27 -1.74 -34.99 -19.57
CA GLY A 27 -2.26 -36.35 -19.65
C GLY A 27 -1.44 -37.40 -18.84
N PHE A 28 -0.23 -37.08 -18.40
CA PHE A 28 0.63 -38.00 -17.66
C PHE A 28 0.01 -38.41 -16.31
N ALA A 29 -0.56 -37.47 -15.57
CA ALA A 29 -1.21 -37.74 -14.29
C ALA A 29 -2.39 -38.72 -14.44
N PHE A 30 -3.20 -38.59 -15.50
CA PHE A 30 -4.25 -39.57 -15.81
C PHE A 30 -3.67 -40.94 -16.16
N GLY A 31 -2.55 -40.98 -16.88
CA GLY A 31 -1.81 -42.22 -17.15
C GLY A 31 -1.38 -42.93 -15.87
N LYS A 32 -0.84 -42.18 -14.90
CA LYS A 32 -0.40 -42.74 -13.61
C LYS A 32 -1.58 -43.29 -12.81
N VAL A 33 -2.70 -42.56 -12.73
CA VAL A 33 -3.93 -43.06 -12.10
C VAL A 33 -4.36 -44.38 -12.75
N MET A 34 -4.40 -44.44 -14.09
CA MET A 34 -4.78 -45.65 -14.81
C MET A 34 -3.80 -46.81 -14.64
N GLN A 35 -2.51 -46.52 -14.50
CA GLN A 35 -1.48 -47.52 -14.22
C GLN A 35 -1.68 -48.15 -12.85
N THR A 36 -1.97 -47.35 -11.82
CA THR A 36 -2.24 -47.85 -10.46
C THR A 36 -3.40 -48.84 -10.42
N TYR A 37 -4.45 -48.60 -11.22
CA TYR A 37 -5.59 -49.53 -11.36
C TYR A 37 -5.36 -50.64 -12.41
N GLY A 38 -4.14 -50.80 -12.93
CA GLY A 38 -3.79 -51.87 -13.89
C GLY A 38 -4.48 -51.75 -15.25
N MET A 39 -4.95 -50.55 -15.61
CA MET A 39 -5.69 -50.30 -16.86
C MET A 39 -4.79 -49.77 -17.99
N GLN A 40 -3.62 -49.24 -17.65
CA GLN A 40 -2.65 -48.73 -18.63
C GLN A 40 -1.30 -49.47 -18.57
N PRO A 41 -1.09 -50.51 -19.40
CA PRO A 41 0.16 -51.25 -19.44
C PRO A 41 1.26 -50.54 -20.24
N ASP A 42 0.91 -49.59 -21.13
CA ASP A 42 1.85 -48.86 -21.98
C ASP A 42 2.27 -47.51 -21.38
N PHE A 43 2.27 -47.40 -20.05
CA PHE A 43 2.67 -46.18 -19.33
C PHE A 43 4.12 -45.76 -19.64
N ASP A 44 5.00 -46.69 -19.99
CA ASP A 44 6.39 -46.38 -20.37
C ASP A 44 6.50 -45.45 -21.61
N LYS A 45 5.44 -45.38 -22.41
CA LYS A 45 5.36 -44.51 -23.61
C LYS A 45 4.77 -43.13 -23.31
N PHE A 46 4.43 -42.86 -22.04
CA PHE A 46 3.92 -41.58 -21.62
C PHE A 46 5.05 -40.62 -21.32
N GLU A 47 4.90 -39.39 -21.79
CA GLU A 47 5.86 -38.32 -21.52
C GLU A 47 5.24 -37.29 -20.57
N MET A 48 5.99 -36.87 -19.54
CA MET A 48 5.56 -35.80 -18.64
C MET A 48 5.67 -34.40 -19.27
N LYS A 49 6.30 -34.30 -20.45
CA LYS A 49 6.52 -33.03 -21.16
C LYS A 49 5.18 -32.44 -21.63
N ARG A 50 5.08 -31.11 -21.59
CA ARG A 50 3.96 -30.34 -22.15
C ARG A 50 4.15 -30.00 -23.63
N SER A 51 4.86 -30.83 -24.39
CA SER A 51 4.91 -30.68 -25.83
C SER A 51 3.56 -31.11 -26.43
N PRO A 52 2.96 -30.38 -27.38
CA PRO A 52 1.69 -30.79 -27.97
C PRO A 52 1.72 -32.19 -28.58
N ASP A 53 2.83 -32.62 -29.16
CA ASP A 53 2.98 -34.00 -29.65
C ASP A 53 2.95 -35.04 -28.51
N ALA A 54 3.62 -34.74 -27.38
CA ALA A 54 3.61 -35.59 -26.19
C ALA A 54 2.20 -35.69 -25.58
N MET A 55 1.51 -34.54 -25.47
CA MET A 55 0.14 -34.49 -24.96
C MET A 55 -0.84 -35.25 -25.86
N VAL A 56 -0.75 -35.09 -27.18
CA VAL A 56 -1.57 -35.85 -28.14
C VAL A 56 -1.31 -37.35 -28.02
N ASN A 57 -0.05 -37.78 -27.96
CA ASN A 57 0.29 -39.20 -27.75
C ASN A 57 -0.29 -39.73 -26.42
N ASN A 58 -0.15 -38.99 -25.32
CA ASN A 58 -0.70 -39.37 -24.01
C ASN A 58 -2.23 -39.51 -24.05
N TYR A 59 -2.95 -38.51 -24.59
CA TYR A 59 -4.42 -38.53 -24.65
C TYR A 59 -4.98 -39.58 -25.62
N THR A 60 -4.29 -39.85 -26.73
CA THR A 60 -4.68 -40.91 -27.67
C THR A 60 -4.60 -42.29 -27.00
N ARG A 61 -3.56 -42.53 -26.20
CA ARG A 61 -3.42 -43.76 -25.41
C ARG A 61 -4.44 -43.87 -24.29
N LEU A 62 -4.76 -42.76 -23.63
CA LEU A 62 -5.78 -42.73 -22.57
C LEU A 62 -7.19 -42.95 -23.10
N GLN A 63 -7.49 -42.47 -24.31
CA GLN A 63 -8.81 -42.63 -24.92
C GLN A 63 -9.22 -44.11 -24.97
N ALA A 64 -8.31 -45.00 -25.38
CA ALA A 64 -8.59 -46.44 -25.43
C ALA A 64 -8.99 -47.00 -24.06
N SER A 65 -8.30 -46.57 -22.99
CA SER A 65 -8.55 -47.03 -21.62
C SER A 65 -9.82 -46.40 -21.02
N PHE A 66 -10.11 -45.14 -21.33
CA PHE A 66 -11.36 -44.48 -20.93
C PHE A 66 -12.59 -45.08 -21.62
N GLN A 67 -12.48 -45.44 -22.90
CA GLN A 67 -13.56 -46.12 -23.62
C GLN A 67 -13.86 -47.49 -23.01
N LYS A 68 -12.84 -48.25 -22.59
CA LYS A 68 -13.04 -49.53 -21.88
C LYS A 68 -13.81 -49.35 -20.58
N LEU A 69 -13.56 -48.25 -19.86
CA LEU A 69 -14.29 -47.86 -18.65
C LEU A 69 -15.70 -47.29 -18.91
N GLY A 70 -16.11 -47.13 -20.17
CA GLY A 70 -17.39 -46.50 -20.54
C GLY A 70 -17.42 -44.98 -20.31
N VAL A 71 -16.27 -44.35 -20.09
CA VAL A 71 -16.18 -42.89 -19.95
C VAL A 71 -16.11 -42.26 -21.34
N LYS A 72 -17.05 -41.38 -21.66
CA LYS A 72 -17.05 -40.64 -22.93
C LYS A 72 -15.88 -39.65 -22.93
N PHE A 73 -14.94 -39.83 -23.85
CA PHE A 73 -13.78 -38.96 -24.01
C PHE A 73 -13.62 -38.58 -25.48
N ASP A 74 -13.87 -37.30 -25.76
CA ASP A 74 -13.87 -36.75 -27.11
C ASP A 74 -12.67 -35.81 -27.32
N SER A 75 -12.34 -35.55 -28.59
CA SER A 75 -11.23 -34.65 -28.95
C SER A 75 -11.44 -33.23 -28.40
N ARG A 76 -12.70 -32.77 -28.26
CA ARG A 76 -13.01 -31.48 -27.64
C ARG A 76 -12.64 -31.45 -26.16
N THR A 77 -12.98 -32.48 -25.41
CA THR A 77 -12.63 -32.57 -23.98
C THR A 77 -11.11 -32.68 -23.79
N ALA A 78 -10.42 -33.41 -24.66
CA ALA A 78 -8.96 -33.50 -24.63
C ALA A 78 -8.29 -32.14 -24.92
N ASN A 79 -8.76 -31.40 -25.92
CA ASN A 79 -8.27 -30.05 -26.19
C ASN A 79 -8.55 -29.06 -25.06
N ALA A 80 -9.73 -29.14 -24.43
CA ALA A 80 -10.07 -28.31 -23.28
C ALA A 80 -9.14 -28.60 -22.07
N LEU A 81 -8.77 -29.87 -21.86
CA LEU A 81 -7.76 -30.25 -20.86
C LEU A 81 -6.37 -29.69 -21.19
N MET A 82 -5.95 -29.78 -22.46
CA MET A 82 -4.66 -29.22 -22.92
C MET A 82 -4.60 -27.70 -22.74
N ARG A 83 -5.74 -27.01 -22.81
CA ARG A 83 -5.88 -25.56 -22.61
C ARG A 83 -6.03 -25.15 -21.15
N GLU A 84 -6.01 -26.12 -20.22
CA GLU A 84 -6.20 -25.89 -18.79
C GLU A 84 -7.55 -25.20 -18.49
N GLU A 85 -8.60 -25.52 -19.26
CA GLU A 85 -9.91 -24.92 -19.05
C GLU A 85 -10.45 -25.31 -17.66
N PRO A 86 -10.85 -24.31 -16.84
CA PRO A 86 -11.19 -24.54 -15.45
C PRO A 86 -12.40 -25.46 -15.31
N GLY A 87 -12.25 -26.50 -14.50
CA GLY A 87 -13.30 -27.46 -14.15
C GLY A 87 -13.43 -28.65 -15.10
N VAL A 88 -12.70 -28.67 -16.22
CA VAL A 88 -12.75 -29.81 -17.15
C VAL A 88 -12.00 -31.00 -16.58
N ALA A 89 -10.78 -30.81 -16.04
CA ALA A 89 -10.04 -31.90 -15.42
C ALA A 89 -10.77 -32.45 -14.19
N LEU A 90 -11.32 -31.57 -13.35
CA LEU A 90 -12.09 -31.98 -12.17
C LEU A 90 -13.32 -32.83 -12.52
N ARG A 91 -14.09 -32.45 -13.54
CA ARG A 91 -15.27 -33.22 -13.99
C ARG A 91 -14.87 -34.59 -14.53
N LEU A 92 -13.82 -34.63 -15.36
CA LEU A 92 -13.33 -35.88 -15.92
C LEU A 92 -12.80 -36.80 -14.83
N LEU A 93 -12.03 -36.26 -13.88
CA LEU A 93 -11.51 -37.00 -12.73
C LEU A 93 -12.63 -37.57 -11.85
N TYR A 94 -13.69 -36.79 -11.62
CA TYR A 94 -14.86 -37.27 -10.87
C TYR A 94 -15.57 -38.43 -11.59
N SER A 95 -15.81 -38.28 -12.90
CA SER A 95 -16.38 -39.36 -13.73
C SER A 95 -15.48 -40.60 -13.70
N LEU A 96 -14.17 -40.41 -13.73
CA LEU A 96 -13.19 -41.47 -13.65
C LEU A 96 -13.30 -42.23 -12.33
N LYS A 97 -13.32 -41.51 -11.21
CA LYS A 97 -13.44 -42.08 -9.87
C LYS A 97 -14.71 -42.90 -9.74
N GLN A 98 -15.83 -42.41 -10.26
CA GLN A 98 -17.10 -43.12 -10.23
C GLN A 98 -17.06 -44.41 -11.07
N SER A 99 -16.52 -44.35 -12.29
CA SER A 99 -16.37 -45.54 -13.15
C SER A 99 -15.42 -46.57 -12.53
N LEU A 100 -14.27 -46.14 -12.01
CA LEU A 100 -13.32 -47.03 -11.32
C LEU A 100 -13.94 -47.69 -10.08
N SER A 101 -14.69 -46.92 -9.29
CA SER A 101 -15.42 -47.46 -8.12
C SER A 101 -16.47 -48.48 -8.53
N GLN A 102 -17.14 -48.27 -9.67
CA GLN A 102 -18.11 -49.20 -10.22
C GLN A 102 -17.45 -50.50 -10.71
N VAL A 103 -16.35 -50.39 -11.46
CA VAL A 103 -15.58 -51.57 -11.88
C VAL A 103 -15.11 -52.37 -10.67
N HIS A 104 -14.55 -51.71 -9.65
CA HIS A 104 -14.13 -52.41 -8.44
C HIS A 104 -15.30 -53.14 -7.75
N LYS A 105 -16.48 -52.51 -7.65
CA LYS A 105 -17.69 -53.15 -7.08
C LYS A 105 -18.16 -54.35 -7.91
N ASP A 106 -18.17 -54.23 -9.23
CA ASP A 106 -18.64 -55.31 -10.09
C ASP A 106 -17.67 -56.49 -10.06
N VAL A 107 -16.36 -56.23 -10.02
CA VAL A 107 -15.33 -57.26 -9.79
C VAL A 107 -15.58 -58.02 -8.48
N GLN A 108 -15.84 -57.31 -7.37
CA GLN A 108 -16.14 -57.93 -6.07
C GLN A 108 -17.41 -58.80 -6.13
N LYS A 109 -18.45 -58.38 -6.88
CA LYS A 109 -19.64 -59.21 -7.10
C LYS A 109 -19.32 -60.47 -7.92
N PHE A 110 -18.50 -60.35 -8.97
CA PHE A 110 -18.11 -61.48 -9.82
C PHE A 110 -17.22 -62.50 -9.10
N GLN A 111 -16.42 -62.06 -8.12
CA GLN A 111 -15.68 -62.95 -7.21
C GLN A 111 -16.61 -63.87 -6.40
N HIS A 112 -17.86 -63.44 -6.13
CA HIS A 112 -18.78 -64.17 -5.27
C HIS A 112 -19.94 -64.89 -6.00
N THR A 113 -20.20 -64.59 -7.29
CA THR A 113 -21.44 -65.04 -7.96
C THR A 113 -21.27 -65.88 -9.23
N GLY A 114 -20.07 -66.00 -9.80
CA GLY A 114 -19.86 -66.73 -11.06
C GLY A 114 -19.14 -68.08 -10.93
N LYS A 115 -19.60 -69.11 -11.66
CA LYS A 115 -18.86 -70.39 -11.85
C LYS A 115 -17.42 -70.17 -12.36
N LEU A 116 -17.19 -69.10 -13.13
CA LEU A 116 -15.86 -68.69 -13.61
C LEU A 116 -14.90 -68.25 -12.47
N GLY A 117 -15.41 -67.63 -11.41
CA GLY A 117 -14.62 -67.19 -10.26
C GLY A 117 -14.26 -68.32 -9.29
N LYS A 118 -14.95 -69.46 -9.38
CA LYS A 118 -14.63 -70.68 -8.62
C LYS A 118 -13.55 -71.56 -9.28
N GLU A 119 -13.48 -71.57 -10.60
CA GLU A 119 -12.55 -72.45 -11.34
C GLU A 119 -11.21 -71.78 -11.67
N LEU A 120 -11.20 -70.47 -11.93
CA LEU A 120 -9.97 -69.68 -12.05
C LEU A 120 -9.62 -69.07 -10.69
N GLY A 121 -9.13 -69.88 -9.76
CA GLY A 121 -8.60 -69.41 -8.45
C GLY A 121 -7.41 -68.45 -8.62
N ALA A 122 -7.67 -67.24 -9.08
CA ALA A 122 -6.67 -66.36 -9.64
C ALA A 122 -6.82 -64.97 -9.02
N THR A 123 -5.89 -64.66 -8.12
CA THR A 123 -5.55 -63.35 -7.56
C THR A 123 -4.99 -62.40 -8.63
N VAL A 124 -5.53 -62.41 -9.85
CA VAL A 124 -5.06 -61.54 -10.92
C VAL A 124 -5.58 -60.13 -10.62
N PRO A 125 -4.74 -59.08 -10.68
CA PRO A 125 -5.21 -57.71 -10.56
C PRO A 125 -6.23 -57.44 -11.67
N VAL A 126 -7.48 -57.33 -11.23
CA VAL A 126 -8.65 -57.30 -12.10
C VAL A 126 -8.85 -55.89 -12.65
N GLY A 127 -8.16 -55.59 -13.74
CA GLY A 127 -8.41 -54.38 -14.51
C GLY A 127 -8.85 -54.74 -15.92
N ARG A 128 -7.86 -54.84 -16.81
CA ARG A 128 -8.07 -54.88 -18.26
C ARG A 128 -8.51 -56.23 -18.82
N ALA A 129 -8.02 -57.34 -18.28
CA ALA A 129 -8.30 -58.68 -18.82
C ALA A 129 -9.78 -59.07 -18.76
N LEU A 130 -10.49 -58.71 -17.68
CA LEU A 130 -11.94 -58.93 -17.61
C LEU A 130 -12.72 -57.99 -18.53
N LEU A 131 -12.31 -56.73 -18.64
CA LEU A 131 -12.91 -55.76 -19.54
C LEU A 131 -12.73 -56.17 -21.03
N ASP A 132 -11.57 -56.73 -21.37
CA ASP A 132 -11.26 -57.21 -22.72
C ASP A 132 -12.04 -58.49 -23.05
N ALA A 133 -12.16 -59.42 -22.10
CA ALA A 133 -12.96 -60.63 -22.24
C ALA A 133 -14.45 -60.34 -22.53
N GLN A 134 -14.96 -59.21 -22.02
CA GLN A 134 -16.35 -58.80 -22.22
C GLN A 134 -16.64 -58.22 -23.61
N GLN A 135 -15.62 -57.86 -24.42
CA GLN A 135 -15.79 -57.04 -25.62
C GLN A 135 -15.47 -57.72 -26.96
N HIS A 136 -15.30 -59.04 -27.01
CA HIS A 136 -15.00 -59.80 -28.24
C HIS A 136 -16.15 -59.80 -29.27
N ASN A 137 -16.30 -58.72 -30.03
CA ASN A 137 -17.08 -58.66 -31.26
C ASN A 137 -16.21 -57.98 -32.33
N SER A 138 -15.84 -58.72 -33.38
CA SER A 138 -14.90 -58.27 -34.41
C SER A 138 -15.35 -57.01 -35.16
N GLN A 139 -16.66 -56.80 -35.36
CA GLN A 139 -17.18 -55.57 -35.98
C GLN A 139 -17.04 -54.36 -35.06
N LYS A 140 -17.13 -54.59 -33.74
CA LYS A 140 -16.96 -53.55 -32.72
C LYS A 140 -15.49 -53.11 -32.65
N GLU A 141 -14.54 -54.03 -32.80
CA GLU A 141 -13.10 -53.73 -32.81
C GLU A 141 -12.69 -52.83 -33.99
N GLN A 142 -13.28 -53.03 -35.17
CA GLN A 142 -13.03 -52.14 -36.32
C GLN A 142 -13.57 -50.73 -36.07
N TYR A 143 -14.78 -50.62 -35.48
CA TYR A 143 -15.38 -49.34 -35.12
C TYR A 143 -14.55 -48.59 -34.07
N THR A 144 -14.09 -49.27 -33.01
CA THR A 144 -13.25 -48.63 -31.99
C THR A 144 -11.90 -48.20 -32.55
N THR A 145 -11.28 -49.01 -33.42
CA THR A 145 -10.03 -48.64 -34.09
C THR A 145 -10.21 -47.43 -35.01
N ALA A 146 -11.29 -47.39 -35.80
CA ALA A 146 -11.61 -46.23 -36.63
C ALA A 146 -11.84 -44.98 -35.77
N GLN A 147 -12.58 -45.10 -34.66
CA GLN A 147 -12.83 -44.00 -33.73
C GLN A 147 -11.55 -43.46 -33.08
N GLN A 148 -10.59 -44.33 -32.75
CA GLN A 148 -9.27 -43.92 -32.26
C GLN A 148 -8.48 -43.14 -33.31
N ARG A 149 -8.51 -43.58 -34.58
CA ARG A 149 -7.85 -42.85 -35.68
C ARG A 149 -8.46 -41.46 -35.90
N PHE A 150 -9.80 -41.36 -35.91
CA PHE A 150 -10.46 -40.05 -36.05
C PHE A 150 -10.16 -39.12 -34.89
N PHE A 151 -10.09 -39.67 -33.67
CA PHE A 151 -9.70 -38.89 -32.50
C PHE A 151 -8.26 -38.38 -32.64
N GLU A 152 -7.31 -39.24 -32.99
CA GLU A 152 -5.92 -38.87 -33.19
C GLU A 152 -5.76 -37.81 -34.28
N GLU A 153 -6.44 -37.97 -35.42
CA GLU A 153 -6.41 -37.01 -36.53
C GLU A 153 -6.99 -35.65 -36.10
N SER A 154 -8.12 -35.65 -35.38
CA SER A 154 -8.71 -34.43 -34.83
C SER A 154 -7.78 -33.76 -33.82
N MET A 155 -7.12 -34.54 -32.97
CA MET A 155 -6.16 -34.04 -31.99
C MET A 155 -4.93 -33.43 -32.66
N ARG A 156 -4.36 -34.07 -33.69
CA ARG A 156 -3.20 -33.55 -34.43
C ARG A 156 -3.52 -32.29 -35.23
N LYS A 157 -4.69 -32.21 -35.88
CA LYS A 157 -5.16 -30.97 -36.54
C LYS A 157 -5.27 -29.81 -35.56
N ASN A 158 -5.79 -30.07 -34.37
CA ASN A 158 -5.89 -29.06 -33.31
C ASN A 158 -4.56 -28.80 -32.60
N ALA A 159 -3.62 -29.75 -32.59
CA ALA A 159 -2.31 -29.59 -31.96
C ALA A 159 -1.47 -28.49 -32.62
N GLY A 160 -1.59 -28.29 -33.94
CA GLY A 160 -1.00 -27.14 -34.62
C GLY A 160 -1.56 -25.80 -34.09
N SER A 161 -2.87 -25.74 -33.81
CA SER A 161 -3.48 -24.60 -33.12
C SER A 161 -3.08 -24.52 -31.64
N ASN A 162 -2.83 -25.65 -30.97
CA ASN A 162 -2.36 -25.68 -29.60
C ASN A 162 -0.89 -25.26 -29.47
N ASN A 163 -0.03 -25.48 -30.48
CA ASN A 163 1.31 -24.87 -30.53
C ASN A 163 1.22 -23.35 -30.49
N ALA A 164 0.34 -22.76 -31.31
CA ALA A 164 0.08 -21.32 -31.30
C ALA A 164 -0.50 -20.85 -29.95
N LEU A 165 -1.36 -21.65 -29.32
CA LEU A 165 -1.89 -21.36 -28.00
C LEU A 165 -0.82 -21.44 -26.90
N MET A 166 0.06 -22.44 -26.95
CA MET A 166 1.20 -22.56 -26.03
C MET A 166 2.19 -21.41 -26.22
N GLU A 167 2.47 -21.03 -27.47
CA GLU A 167 3.23 -19.83 -27.80
C GLU A 167 2.57 -18.59 -27.19
N SER A 168 1.25 -18.43 -27.34
CA SER A 168 0.52 -17.32 -26.72
C SER A 168 0.55 -17.34 -25.19
N MET A 169 0.51 -18.53 -24.56
CA MET A 169 0.63 -18.67 -23.10
C MET A 169 2.04 -18.29 -22.62
N HIS A 170 3.09 -18.70 -23.32
CA HIS A 170 4.48 -18.31 -23.03
C HIS A 170 4.67 -16.81 -23.22
N LEU A 171 4.17 -16.25 -24.32
CA LEU A 171 4.23 -14.81 -24.59
C LEU A 171 3.45 -14.00 -23.55
N ARG A 172 2.34 -14.53 -23.03
CA ARG A 172 1.56 -13.87 -21.97
C ARG A 172 2.37 -13.64 -20.70
N GLN A 173 3.23 -14.59 -20.30
CA GLN A 173 4.09 -14.41 -19.13
C GLN A 173 5.03 -13.20 -19.32
N TYR A 174 5.64 -13.06 -20.50
CA TYR A 174 6.50 -11.92 -20.81
C TYR A 174 5.71 -10.61 -20.90
N MET A 175 4.51 -10.64 -21.47
CA MET A 175 3.62 -9.46 -21.47
C MET A 175 3.23 -9.03 -20.06
N GLU A 176 2.91 -9.98 -19.17
CA GLU A 176 2.61 -9.68 -17.77
C GLU A 176 3.82 -9.11 -17.03
N GLU A 177 5.03 -9.60 -17.31
CA GLU A 177 6.26 -9.02 -16.77
C GLU A 177 6.51 -7.60 -17.30
N MET A 178 6.28 -7.35 -18.60
CA MET A 178 6.36 -6.01 -19.18
C MET A 178 5.42 -5.04 -18.46
N TYR A 179 4.15 -5.40 -18.29
CA TYR A 179 3.18 -4.58 -17.55
C TYR A 179 3.52 -4.39 -16.08
N ARG A 180 4.24 -5.33 -15.46
CA ARG A 180 4.76 -5.17 -14.09
C ARG A 180 5.90 -4.17 -14.03
N LEU A 181 6.84 -4.26 -14.97
CA LEU A 181 7.98 -3.35 -15.05
C LEU A 181 7.53 -1.93 -15.37
N GLU A 182 6.60 -1.76 -16.30
CA GLU A 182 6.03 -0.46 -16.67
C GLU A 182 5.35 0.21 -15.48
N ARG A 183 4.46 -0.50 -14.77
CA ARG A 183 3.85 0.01 -13.52
C ARG A 183 4.88 0.38 -12.47
N ARG A 184 5.96 -0.40 -12.33
CA ARG A 184 7.04 -0.08 -11.37
C ARG A 184 7.80 1.17 -11.78
N ALA A 185 8.06 1.36 -13.06
CA ALA A 185 8.71 2.54 -13.60
C ALA A 185 7.84 3.79 -13.45
N GLU A 186 6.54 3.71 -13.74
CA GLU A 186 5.57 4.80 -13.55
C GLU A 186 5.48 5.22 -12.08
N LEU A 187 5.33 4.24 -11.17
CA LEU A 187 5.30 4.50 -9.73
C LEU A 187 6.63 5.10 -9.23
N GLY A 188 7.76 4.62 -9.75
CA GLY A 188 9.09 5.18 -9.46
C GLY A 188 9.20 6.63 -9.90
N GLY A 189 8.88 6.92 -11.16
CA GLY A 189 8.93 8.26 -11.72
C GLY A 189 7.98 9.25 -11.02
N SER A 190 6.78 8.81 -10.65
CA SER A 190 5.86 9.66 -9.86
C SER A 190 6.41 9.95 -8.47
N LYS A 191 7.01 8.96 -7.79
CA LYS A 191 7.63 9.15 -6.46
C LYS A 191 8.82 10.10 -6.52
N GLU A 192 9.69 9.96 -7.52
CA GLU A 192 10.82 10.86 -7.71
C GLU A 192 10.37 12.29 -8.00
N ARG A 193 9.36 12.48 -8.86
CA ARG A 193 8.77 13.80 -9.11
C ARG A 193 8.20 14.43 -7.84
N MET A 194 7.42 13.66 -7.06
CA MET A 194 6.87 14.14 -5.78
C MET A 194 7.97 14.47 -4.76
N ALA A 195 9.02 13.65 -4.67
CA ALA A 195 10.16 13.91 -3.80
C ALA A 195 10.89 15.19 -4.20
N ALA A 196 11.11 15.41 -5.50
CA ALA A 196 11.74 16.62 -6.02
C ALA A 196 10.88 17.87 -5.75
N THR A 197 9.56 17.80 -5.91
CA THR A 197 8.66 18.93 -5.58
C THR A 197 8.65 19.22 -4.08
N ASN A 198 8.66 18.18 -3.23
CA ASN A 198 8.69 18.32 -1.78
C ASN A 198 10.02 18.90 -1.28
N ALA A 199 11.15 18.47 -1.86
CA ALA A 199 12.45 19.05 -1.56
C ALA A 199 12.50 20.55 -1.92
N ARG A 200 11.93 20.93 -3.08
CA ARG A 200 11.83 22.33 -3.50
C ARG A 200 10.91 23.16 -2.59
N SER A 201 9.77 22.62 -2.15
CA SER A 201 8.88 23.32 -1.22
C SER A 201 9.50 23.47 0.17
N ALA A 202 10.15 22.43 0.69
CA ALA A 202 10.89 22.46 1.95
C ALA A 202 12.06 23.45 1.93
N PHE A 203 12.79 23.54 0.82
CA PHE A 203 13.85 24.54 0.67
C PHE A 203 13.28 25.97 0.69
N ARG A 204 12.18 26.21 -0.03
CA ARG A 204 11.51 27.53 -0.04
C ARG A 204 10.97 27.90 1.33
N SER A 205 10.33 26.99 2.05
CA SER A 205 9.83 27.27 3.40
C SER A 205 10.97 27.52 4.39
N GLY A 206 12.08 26.79 4.29
CA GLY A 206 13.29 27.05 5.08
C GLY A 206 13.87 28.46 4.87
N GLN A 207 13.91 28.94 3.61
CA GLN A 207 14.36 30.30 3.30
C GLN A 207 13.39 31.37 3.82
N LEU A 208 12.08 31.16 3.69
CA LEU A 208 11.07 32.07 4.23
C LEU A 208 11.15 32.17 5.75
N ASN A 209 11.27 31.05 6.45
CA ASN A 209 11.44 31.02 7.90
C ASN A 209 12.71 31.78 8.34
N LYS A 210 13.81 31.66 7.58
CA LYS A 210 15.03 32.43 7.85
C LYS A 210 14.81 33.94 7.67
N MET A 211 14.13 34.35 6.60
CA MET A 211 13.77 35.75 6.37
C MET A 211 12.84 36.31 7.46
N GLU A 212 11.88 35.50 7.92
CA GLU A 212 10.97 35.87 9.00
C GLU A 212 11.71 36.06 10.34
N ARG A 213 12.67 35.18 10.66
CA ARG A 213 13.55 35.36 11.82
C ARG A 213 14.34 36.66 11.74
N LEU A 214 14.96 36.94 10.59
CA LEU A 214 15.70 38.19 10.40
C LEU A 214 14.80 39.43 10.51
N ARG A 215 13.57 39.36 10.00
CA ARG A 215 12.58 40.44 10.14
C ARG A 215 12.18 40.66 11.59
N THR A 216 11.84 39.60 12.31
CA THR A 216 11.44 39.70 13.73
C THR A 216 12.58 40.14 14.64
N GLU A 217 13.82 39.74 14.35
CA GLU A 217 14.99 40.29 15.04
C GLU A 217 15.17 41.78 14.75
N LYS A 218 14.98 42.21 13.51
CA LYS A 218 15.08 43.63 13.14
C LYS A 218 13.98 44.46 13.81
N THR A 219 12.74 43.99 13.85
CA THR A 219 11.65 44.71 14.54
C THR A 219 11.94 44.83 16.02
N LYS A 220 12.38 43.77 16.70
CA LYS A 220 12.76 43.82 18.12
C LYS A 220 13.88 44.82 18.40
N ARG A 221 14.85 44.96 17.49
CA ARG A 221 15.91 45.97 17.62
C ARG A 221 15.36 47.38 17.49
N LEU A 222 14.51 47.64 16.50
CA LEU A 222 13.86 48.94 16.33
C LEU A 222 12.98 49.29 17.53
N ASP A 223 12.15 48.36 18.00
CA ASP A 223 11.31 48.55 19.18
C ASP A 223 12.15 48.87 20.44
N HIS A 224 13.32 48.23 20.56
CA HIS A 224 14.26 48.51 21.65
C HIS A 224 14.86 49.92 21.53
N ASP A 225 15.32 50.31 20.33
CA ASP A 225 15.89 51.63 20.08
C ASP A 225 14.85 52.74 20.33
N ASP A 226 13.60 52.55 19.89
CA ASP A 226 12.48 53.47 20.15
C ASP A 226 12.16 53.58 21.64
N ALA A 227 12.18 52.46 22.38
CA ALA A 227 11.96 52.45 23.82
C ALA A 227 13.09 53.16 24.59
N VAL A 228 14.35 52.98 24.17
CA VAL A 228 15.51 53.69 24.75
C VAL A 228 15.40 55.19 24.49
N HIS A 229 15.04 55.58 23.27
CA HIS A 229 14.84 56.99 22.91
C HIS A 229 13.71 57.63 23.73
N ALA A 230 12.57 56.93 23.87
CA ALA A 230 11.47 57.40 24.70
C ALA A 230 11.87 57.56 26.18
N ALA A 231 12.67 56.62 26.72
CA ALA A 231 13.18 56.70 28.08
C ALA A 231 14.16 57.88 28.28
N LEU A 232 15.02 58.15 27.29
CA LEU A 232 15.90 59.32 27.27
C LEU A 232 15.13 60.63 27.26
N LEU A 233 14.13 60.77 26.38
CA LEU A 233 13.27 61.95 26.32
C LEU A 233 12.52 62.18 27.62
N LYS A 234 11.99 61.10 28.23
CA LYS A 234 11.32 61.20 29.53
C LYS A 234 12.28 61.68 30.61
N ARG A 235 13.48 61.11 30.68
CA ARG A 235 14.53 61.53 31.62
C ARG A 235 14.88 63.00 31.42
N GLN A 236 15.00 63.47 30.19
CA GLN A 236 15.25 64.87 29.89
C GLN A 236 14.10 65.76 30.40
N SER A 237 12.84 65.39 30.11
CA SER A 237 11.69 66.15 30.60
C SER A 237 11.55 66.17 32.12
N ASP A 238 11.96 65.10 32.80
CA ASP A 238 11.94 65.03 34.27
C ASP A 238 13.03 65.92 34.87
N LEU A 239 14.23 65.97 34.26
CA LEU A 239 15.29 66.91 34.64
C LEU A 239 14.85 68.36 34.44
N GLU A 240 14.28 68.70 33.30
CA GLU A 240 13.75 70.06 33.03
C GLU A 240 12.65 70.44 34.04
N ARG A 241 11.79 69.49 34.44
CA ARG A 241 10.80 69.72 35.50
C ARG A 241 11.44 69.94 36.87
N GLU A 242 12.48 69.20 37.20
CA GLU A 242 13.24 69.38 38.44
C GLU A 242 13.94 70.75 38.47
N GLU A 243 14.56 71.15 37.36
CA GLU A 243 15.17 72.47 37.19
C GLU A 243 14.14 73.59 37.38
N LEU A 244 12.98 73.52 36.70
CA LEU A 244 11.90 74.49 36.86
C LEU A 244 11.36 74.55 38.30
N ARG A 245 11.29 73.42 39.00
CA ARG A 245 10.89 73.39 40.42
C ARG A 245 11.91 74.09 41.31
N ILE A 246 13.20 73.88 41.05
CA ILE A 246 14.28 74.54 41.78
C ILE A 246 14.24 76.05 41.50
N GLU A 247 14.09 76.46 40.24
CA GLU A 247 13.95 77.87 39.87
C GLU A 247 12.74 78.54 40.54
N LEU A 248 11.58 77.86 40.54
CA LEU A 248 10.38 78.35 41.24
C LEU A 248 10.67 78.53 42.74
N ALA A 249 11.27 77.54 43.41
CA ALA A 249 11.62 77.62 44.82
C ALA A 249 12.62 78.74 45.12
N LEU A 250 13.63 78.94 44.26
CA LEU A 250 14.56 80.07 44.35
C LEU A 250 13.85 81.42 44.16
N SER A 251 12.90 81.51 43.23
CA SER A 251 12.11 82.72 43.01
C SER A 251 11.19 83.02 44.20
N GLU A 252 10.57 82.00 44.81
CA GLU A 252 9.72 82.14 46.00
C GLU A 252 10.53 82.58 47.21
N THR A 253 11.70 81.97 47.44
CA THR A 253 12.61 82.37 48.53
C THR A 253 13.12 83.80 48.32
N ALA A 254 13.48 84.18 47.10
CA ALA A 254 13.87 85.56 46.77
C ALA A 254 12.72 86.55 46.99
N ARG A 255 11.48 86.18 46.62
CA ARG A 255 10.28 87.01 46.86
C ARG A 255 9.99 87.13 48.35
N ARG A 256 10.11 86.06 49.13
CA ARG A 256 9.98 86.10 50.60
C ARG A 256 11.02 87.03 51.20
N LYS A 257 12.29 86.92 50.78
CA LYS A 257 13.35 87.81 51.23
C LYS A 257 13.07 89.29 50.90
N LYS A 258 12.58 89.59 49.69
CA LYS A 258 12.16 90.96 49.33
C LYS A 258 11.00 91.48 50.18
N LEU A 259 10.03 90.61 50.51
CA LEU A 259 8.93 90.96 51.40
C LEU A 259 9.44 91.23 52.82
N GLU A 260 10.38 90.42 53.32
CA GLU A 260 11.06 90.66 54.59
C GLU A 260 11.81 92.00 54.56
N GLU A 261 12.60 92.27 53.52
CA GLU A 261 13.31 93.54 53.33
C GLU A 261 12.36 94.75 53.28
N LEU A 262 11.24 94.64 52.55
CA LEU A 262 10.21 95.70 52.52
C LEU A 262 9.53 95.86 53.88
N SER A 263 9.28 94.78 54.61
CA SER A 263 8.72 94.86 55.96
C SER A 263 9.69 95.53 56.92
N HIS A 264 10.98 95.22 56.83
CA HIS A 264 12.04 95.91 57.58
C HIS A 264 12.12 97.39 57.21
N ALA A 265 12.12 97.73 55.91
CA ALA A 265 12.14 99.11 55.47
C ALA A 265 10.88 99.89 55.90
N SER A 266 9.71 99.26 55.90
CA SER A 266 8.48 99.87 56.40
C SER A 266 8.55 100.14 57.90
N LEU A 267 9.11 99.21 58.68
CA LEU A 267 9.37 99.43 60.10
C LEU A 267 10.35 100.59 60.28
N ASP A 268 11.46 100.63 59.54
CA ASP A 268 12.44 101.71 59.61
C ASP A 268 11.87 103.08 59.23
N VAL A 269 11.01 103.16 58.20
CA VAL A 269 10.31 104.41 57.83
C VAL A 269 9.34 104.82 58.92
N SER A 270 8.60 103.90 59.53
CA SER A 270 7.71 104.24 60.65
C SER A 270 8.49 104.80 61.85
N TYR A 271 9.60 104.16 62.22
CA TYR A 271 10.53 104.67 63.23
C TYR A 271 11.16 106.02 62.82
N GLY A 272 11.49 106.18 61.54
CA GLY A 272 12.07 107.40 60.99
C GLY A 272 11.09 108.58 60.97
N ILE A 273 9.82 108.34 60.63
CA ILE A 273 8.73 109.33 60.68
C ILE A 273 8.46 109.72 62.12
N ASP A 274 8.39 108.77 63.06
CA ASP A 274 8.27 109.06 64.49
C ASP A 274 9.43 109.95 64.96
N ALA A 275 10.67 109.64 64.55
CA ALA A 275 11.84 110.46 64.84
C ALA A 275 11.81 111.85 64.15
N PHE A 276 11.27 111.94 62.94
CA PHE A 276 11.15 113.18 62.19
C PHE A 276 10.06 114.08 62.76
N GLU A 277 8.90 113.55 63.15
CA GLU A 277 7.84 114.29 63.84
C GLU A 277 8.31 114.83 65.20
N ILE A 278 9.13 114.06 65.93
CA ILE A 278 9.79 114.54 67.14
C ILE A 278 10.68 115.76 66.84
N ASN A 279 11.43 115.73 65.73
CA ASN A 279 12.28 116.87 65.31
C ASN A 279 11.49 118.04 64.69
N LEU A 280 10.38 117.80 64.00
CA LEU A 280 9.52 118.85 63.43
C LEU A 280 8.74 119.60 64.52
N LYS A 281 8.30 118.90 65.58
CA LYS A 281 7.79 119.52 66.81
C LYS A 281 8.84 120.41 67.50
N ARG A 282 10.14 120.15 67.31
CA ARG A 282 11.22 121.06 67.76
C ARG A 282 11.37 122.30 66.86
N LEU A 283 11.18 122.18 65.54
CA LEU A 283 11.38 123.28 64.58
C LEU A 283 10.19 124.27 64.47
N VAL A 284 8.95 123.81 64.66
CA VAL A 284 7.74 124.69 64.64
C VAL A 284 7.66 125.63 65.85
N LYS A 285 8.46 125.41 66.89
CA LYS A 285 8.62 126.37 68.01
C LYS A 285 9.62 127.51 67.73
N GLY A 286 10.25 127.55 66.55
CA GLY A 286 11.47 128.32 66.32
C GLY A 286 11.39 129.60 65.48
N ASN A 287 10.21 130.15 65.13
CA ASN A 287 10.21 131.44 64.42
C ASN A 287 9.02 132.35 64.77
N GLY A 288 9.20 133.09 65.87
CA GLY A 288 8.34 134.17 66.35
C GLY A 288 9.05 134.97 67.44
N GLY A 289 9.97 135.86 67.04
CA GLY A 289 10.51 136.98 67.85
C GLY A 289 11.83 136.73 68.58
N GLY A 290 12.85 137.54 68.29
CA GLY A 290 14.16 137.51 68.96
C GLY A 290 14.25 138.36 70.23
N GLY A 291 15.36 138.18 70.96
CA GLY A 291 15.84 139.06 72.03
C GLY A 291 15.29 138.76 73.43
N GLY A 292 16.19 138.29 74.32
CA GLY A 292 15.94 138.04 75.75
C GLY A 292 16.85 136.95 76.28
#